data_AF-A0A075A5T9-F1
#
_entry.id   AF-A0A075A5T9-F1
#
_cell.length_a   1.000
_cell.length_b   1.000
_cell.length_c   1.000
_cell.angle_alpha   90.00
_cell.angle_beta   90.00
_cell.angle_gamma   90.00
#
_symmetry.space_group_name_H-M   'P 1'
#
loop_
_entity.id
_entity.type
_entity.pdbx_description
1 polymer ?
#
loop_
_entity_poly.entity_id
_entity_poly.type
_entity_poly.pdbx_seq_one_letter_code
_entity_poly.pdbx_strand_id
1 'polypeptide(L)' 'MPGSVKVKIMSARNLPIMDRATLLTDAFVEIRIGNTSYKTEVARRSLNPCWNSEWFCFEVSIVSSRPDSLLLRIT' A
#
# COMPACT_ATOMS: atom_id res chain seq x y z
N MET A 1 -2.07 -8.11 25.16
CA MET A 1 -3.00 -7.17 24.51
C MET A 1 -2.62 -7.10 23.04
N PRO A 2 -3.55 -7.34 22.10
CA PRO A 2 -3.27 -7.11 20.68
C PRO A 2 -3.01 -5.61 20.45
N GLY A 3 -2.01 -5.28 19.63
CA GLY A 3 -1.73 -3.92 19.19
C GLY A 3 -2.59 -3.57 17.98
N SER A 4 -2.91 -2.29 17.79
CA SER A 4 -3.56 -1.83 16.55
C SER A 4 -2.58 -0.98 15.74
N VAL A 5 -2.46 -1.28 14.44
CA VAL A 5 -1.64 -0.51 13.50
C VAL A 5 -2.56 0.14 12.49
N LYS A 6 -2.46 1.46 12.34
CA LYS A 6 -3.22 2.23 11.37
C LYS A 6 -2.29 2.77 10.29
N VAL A 7 -2.58 2.46 9.04
CA VAL A 7 -1.77 2.86 7.88
C VAL A 7 -2.62 3.75 6.97
N LYS A 8 -2.05 4.86 6.52
CA LYS A 8 -2.66 5.75 5.53
C LYS A 8 -1.69 5.95 4.38
N ILE A 9 -2.16 5.75 3.15
CA ILE A 9 -1.36 5.95 1.94
C ILE A 9 -1.67 7.34 1.38
N MET A 10 -0.65 8.19 1.39
CA MET A 10 -0.78 9.58 0.95
C MET A 10 -0.51 9.69 -0.55
N SER A 11 0.73 9.45 -0.96
CA SER A 11 1.16 9.57 -2.35
C SER A 11 2.42 8.76 -2.62
N ALA A 12 2.68 8.50 -3.90
CA ALA A 12 3.98 8.07 -4.40
C ALA A 12 4.55 9.12 -5.35
N ARG A 13 5.86 9.08 -5.57
CA ARG A 13 6.54 10.01 -6.47
C ARG A 13 7.56 9.27 -7.32
N ASN A 14 7.75 9.76 -8.54
CA ASN A 14 8.72 9.24 -9.50
C ASN A 14 8.55 7.73 -9.76
N LEU A 15 7.32 7.28 -9.95
CA LEU A 15 7.08 5.90 -10.37
C LEU A 15 7.68 5.66 -11.77
N PRO A 16 8.16 4.43 -12.03
CA PRO A 16 8.67 4.07 -13.35
C PRO A 16 7.54 4.11 -14.40
N ILE A 17 7.91 4.44 -15.63
CA ILE A 17 7.00 4.37 -16.77
C ILE A 17 6.75 2.90 -17.09
N MET A 18 5.50 2.46 -16.94
CA MET A 18 5.08 1.09 -17.28
C MET A 18 4.36 1.02 -18.62
N ASP A 19 3.72 2.12 -19.05
CA ASP A 19 3.11 2.22 -20.37
C ASP A 19 3.92 3.19 -21.26
N ARG A 20 4.53 2.65 -22.32
CA ARG A 20 5.31 3.42 -23.29
C ARG A 20 4.45 4.32 -24.18
N ALA A 21 3.17 4.00 -24.39
CA ALA A 21 2.29 4.80 -25.23
C ALA A 21 1.87 6.10 -24.53
N THR A 22 1.56 6.01 -23.23
CA THR A 22 1.16 7.18 -22.43
C THR A 22 2.31 7.84 -21.69
N LEU A 23 3.48 7.20 -21.60
CA LEU A 23 4.62 7.59 -20.75
C LEU A 23 4.25 7.68 -19.26
N LEU A 24 3.21 6.96 -18.85
CA LEU A 24 2.65 7.01 -17.50
C LEU A 24 2.58 5.60 -16.91
N THR A 25 2.11 5.50 -15.67
CA THR A 25 1.82 4.22 -15.03
C THR A 25 0.45 4.28 -14.38
N ASP A 26 -0.24 3.14 -14.40
CA ASP A 26 -1.36 2.90 -13.50
C ASP A 26 -0.77 2.22 -12.26
N ALA A 27 -1.07 2.74 -11.08
CA ALA A 27 -0.47 2.24 -9.84
C ALA A 27 -1.50 2.05 -8.73
N PHE A 28 -1.29 1.02 -7.91
CA PHE A 28 -1.96 0.88 -6.61
C PHE A 28 -0.99 0.35 -5.55
N VAL A 29 -1.31 0.58 -4.28
CA VAL A 29 -0.53 0.09 -3.14
C VAL A 29 -1.26 -1.05 -2.48
N GLU A 30 -0.59 -2.19 -2.35
CA GLU A 30 -1.01 -3.30 -1.50
C GLU A 30 -0.28 -3.22 -0.15
N ILE A 31 -1.04 -3.15 0.93
CA ILE A 31 -0.56 -3.15 2.32
C ILE A 31 -0.83 -4.52 2.92
N ARG A 32 0.19 -5.22 3.41
CA ARG A 32 0.04 -6.54 4.04
C ARG A 32 0.76 -6.59 5.38
N ILE A 33 0.07 -7.09 6.40
CA ILE A 33 0.62 -7.41 7.72
C ILE A 33 0.13 -8.81 8.09
N GLY A 34 1.04 -9.76 8.25
CA GLY A 34 0.71 -11.16 8.51
C GLY A 34 -0.21 -11.73 7.41
N ASN A 35 -1.41 -12.16 7.80
CA ASN A 35 -2.44 -12.71 6.90
C ASN A 35 -3.42 -11.67 6.36
N THR A 36 -3.39 -10.43 6.84
CA THR A 36 -4.32 -9.38 6.44
C THR A 36 -3.71 -8.53 5.35
N SER A 37 -4.45 -8.28 4.28
CA SER A 37 -4.03 -7.40 3.19
C SER A 37 -5.12 -6.44 2.77
N TYR A 38 -4.76 -5.18 2.52
CA TYR A 38 -5.61 -4.17 1.93
C TYR A 38 -4.97 -3.60 0.66
N LYS A 39 -5.79 -2.99 -0.19
CA LYS A 39 -5.35 -2.34 -1.42
C LYS A 39 -5.97 -0.95 -1.52
N THR A 40 -5.21 0.00 -2.05
CA THR A 40 -5.76 1.30 -2.44
C THR A 40 -6.51 1.20 -3.76
N GLU A 41 -7.23 2.26 -4.11
CA GLU A 41 -7.72 2.46 -5.47
C GLU A 41 -6.55 2.53 -6.47
N VAL A 42 -6.86 2.28 -7.75
CA VAL A 42 -5.89 2.37 -8.83
C VAL A 42 -5.81 3.83 -9.28
N ALA A 43 -4.66 4.46 -9.05
CA ALA A 43 -4.35 5.76 -9.61
C ALA A 43 -3.89 5.56 -11.06
N ARG A 44 -4.72 5.99 -12.00
CA ARG A 44 -4.44 5.79 -13.42
C ARG A 44 -3.58 6.91 -13.99
N ARG A 45 -2.70 6.56 -14.93
CA ARG A 45 -1.93 7.48 -15.76
C ARG A 45 -1.20 8.56 -14.95
N SER A 46 -0.46 8.17 -13.91
CA SER A 46 0.31 9.11 -13.09
C SER A 46 1.60 8.51 -12.59
N LEU A 47 2.71 9.22 -12.78
CA LEU A 47 4.00 8.88 -12.16
C LEU A 47 4.09 9.40 -10.70
N ASN A 48 3.16 10.25 -10.30
CA ASN A 48 3.09 10.86 -8.97
C ASN A 48 1.67 10.75 -8.41
N PRO A 49 1.16 9.52 -8.19
CA PRO A 49 -0.21 9.34 -7.72
C PRO A 49 -0.39 9.82 -6.29
N CYS A 50 -1.54 10.46 -6.04
CA CYS A 50 -1.99 10.87 -4.72
C CYS A 50 -3.29 10.12 -4.40
N TRP A 51 -3.22 9.16 -3.49
CA TRP A 51 -4.40 8.38 -3.08
C TRP A 51 -5.16 9.07 -1.96
N ASN A 52 -4.44 9.68 -1.00
CA ASN A 52 -5.04 10.20 0.23
C ASN A 52 -6.07 9.22 0.83
N SER A 53 -5.68 7.94 0.94
CA SER A 53 -6.60 6.85 1.28
C SER A 53 -7.24 7.04 2.65
N GLU A 54 -8.32 6.31 2.91
CA GLU A 54 -8.77 6.11 4.28
C GLU A 54 -7.75 5.33 5.12
N TRP A 55 -7.98 5.27 6.44
CA TRP A 55 -7.13 4.54 7.37
C TRP A 55 -7.37 3.03 7.27
N PHE A 56 -6.35 2.29 6.86
CA PHE A 56 -6.34 0.83 6.97
C PHE A 56 -5.96 0.43 8.38
N CYS A 57 -6.83 -0.30 9.07
CA CYS A 57 -6.61 -0.73 10.45
C CYS A 57 -6.27 -2.22 10.48
N PHE A 58 -5.17 -2.56 11.15
CA PHE A 58 -4.72 -3.92 11.35
C PHE A 58 -4.68 -4.23 12.84
N GLU A 59 -5.18 -5.41 13.21
CA GLU A 59 -4.98 -5.97 14.54
C GLU A 59 -3.74 -6.87 14.51
N VAL A 60 -2.76 -6.55 15.34
CA VAL A 60 -1.48 -7.27 15.43
C VAL A 60 -1.46 -8.02 16.76
N SER A 61 -1.43 -9.35 16.67
CA SER A 61 -1.28 -10.21 17.85
C SER A 61 0.20 -10.37 18.20
N ILE A 62 0.58 -10.06 19.45
CA ILE A 62 1.94 -10.26 19.98
C ILE A 62 2.37 -11.74 20.11
N VAL A 63 1.51 -12.68 19.74
CA VAL A 63 1.71 -14.13 19.89
C VAL A 63 2.25 -14.76 18.60
N SER A 64 2.33 -14.02 17.49
CA SER A 64 2.94 -14.53 16.27
C SER A 64 4.44 -14.73 16.50
N SER A 65 4.88 -16.00 16.47
CA SER A 65 6.30 -16.39 16.58
C SER A 65 7.17 -15.86 15.44
N ARG A 66 6.56 -15.25 14.42
CA ARG A 66 7.24 -14.61 13.29
C ARG A 66 7.02 -13.11 13.38
N PRO A 67 8.05 -12.29 13.11
CA PRO A 67 7.85 -10.85 12.99
C PRO A 67 6.86 -10.58 11.86
N ASP A 68 5.67 -10.08 12.19
CA ASP A 68 4.69 -9.60 11.21
C ASP A 68 5.23 -8.31 10.59
N SER A 69 5.99 -8.45 9.50
CA SER A 69 6.54 -7.31 8.77
C SER A 69 5.43 -6.60 7.99
N LEU A 70 5.38 -5.27 8.06
CA LEU A 70 4.59 -4.46 7.14
C LEU A 70 5.21 -4.52 5.75
N LEU A 71 4.49 -5.13 4.81
CA LEU A 71 4.85 -5.18 3.40
C LEU A 71 4.01 -4.17 2.63
N LEU A 72 4.70 -3.29 1.89
CA LEU A 72 4.11 -2.35 0.95
C LEU A 72 4.59 -2.72 -0.44
N ARG A 73 3.66 -3.03 -1.33
CA ARG A 73 3.95 -3.31 -2.73
C ARG A 73 3.22 -2.32 -3.61
N ILE A 74 3.97 -1.61 -4.44
CA ILE A 74 3.43 -0.77 -5.50
C ILE A 74 3.46 -1.62 -6.77
N THR A 75 2.30 -1.78 -7.43
CA THR A 75 2.16 -2.45 -8.73
C THR A 75 1.60 -1.46 -9.72
#